data_AF-A0A328YFT1-F1
#
_entry.id   AF-A0A328YFT1-F1
#
_cell.length_a   1.000
_cell.length_b   1.000
_cell.length_c   1.000
_cell.angle_alpha   90.00
_cell.angle_beta   90.00
_cell.angle_gamma   90.00
#
_symmetry.space_group_name_H-M   'P 1'
#
loop_
_entity.id
_entity.type
_entity.pdbx_description
1 polymer ?
#
loop_
_entity_poly.entity_id
_entity_poly.type
_entity_poly.pdbx_seq_one_letter_code
_entity_poly.pdbx_strand_id
1 'polypeptide(L)' 'MAKLYTKKKSANSKLLPKKQTIDFILNYSKSMSAVKVGMMHFEFMAN' A
#
# COMPACT_ATOMS: atom_id res chain seq x y z
N MET A 1 -28.38 27.58 -12.16
CA MET A 1 -27.03 27.82 -11.60
C MET A 1 -26.14 26.64 -11.94
N ALA A 2 -25.00 26.86 -12.62
CA ALA A 2 -24.06 25.78 -12.92
C ALA A 2 -23.32 25.36 -11.64
N LYS A 3 -23.24 24.05 -11.37
CA LYS A 3 -22.42 23.52 -10.28
C LYS A 3 -20.94 23.79 -10.61
N LEU A 4 -20.27 24.57 -9.77
CA LEU A 4 -18.83 24.81 -9.89
C LEU A 4 -18.08 23.55 -9.40
N TYR A 5 -17.81 22.62 -10.32
CA TYR A 5 -17.01 21.40 -10.06
C TYR A 5 -15.50 21.66 -9.98
N THR A 6 -15.08 22.93 -9.92
CA THR A 6 -13.67 23.24 -9.71
C THR A 6 -13.28 22.73 -8.32
N LYS A 7 -12.38 21.75 -8.29
CA LYS A 7 -11.77 21.28 -7.04
C LYS A 7 -11.21 22.51 -6.32
N LYS A 8 -11.85 22.94 -5.22
CA LYS A 8 -11.17 23.76 -4.22
C LYS A 8 -9.89 23.00 -3.89
N LYS A 9 -8.73 23.68 -3.95
CA LYS A 9 -7.46 23.09 -3.53
C LYS A 9 -7.65 22.68 -2.07
N SER A 10 -7.99 21.41 -1.85
CA SER A 10 -8.01 20.80 -0.53
C SER A 10 -6.65 21.06 0.07
N ALA A 11 -6.59 21.54 1.30
CA ALA A 11 -5.35 21.84 1.99
C ALA A 11 -4.40 20.67 1.76
N ASN A 12 -3.32 20.92 1.00
CA ASN A 12 -2.37 19.88 0.61
C ASN A 12 -1.45 19.61 1.80
N SER A 13 -2.03 19.33 2.98
CA SER A 13 -1.29 18.82 4.11
C SER A 13 -0.79 17.46 3.66
N LYS A 14 0.53 17.31 3.57
CA LYS A 14 1.18 16.03 3.25
C LYS A 14 0.87 15.07 4.40
N LEU A 15 -0.26 14.36 4.30
CA LEU A 15 -0.69 13.38 5.28
C LEU A 15 0.18 12.15 5.10
N LEU A 16 1.10 11.95 6.04
CA LEU A 16 1.84 10.70 6.12
C LEU A 16 0.95 9.63 6.76
N PRO A 17 1.08 8.36 6.35
CA PRO A 17 0.38 7.27 7.00
C PRO A 17 0.78 7.16 8.48
N LYS A 18 -0.17 6.73 9.32
CA LYS A 18 0.13 6.41 10.72
C LYS A 18 1.10 5.24 10.79
N LYS A 19 1.92 5.18 11.84
CA LYS A 19 2.88 4.08 12.08
C LYS A 19 2.21 2.69 11.98
N GLN A 20 1.03 2.53 12.57
CA GLN A 20 0.26 1.28 12.50
C GLN A 20 -0.04 0.82 11.07
N THR A 21 -0.35 1.75 10.16
CA THR A 21 -0.62 1.44 8.75
C THR A 21 0.65 0.99 8.04
N ILE A 22 1.79 1.63 8.34
CA ILE A 22 3.09 1.22 7.81
C ILE A 22 3.42 -0.19 8.31
N ASP A 23 3.28 -0.44 9.60
CA ASP A 23 3.57 -1.73 10.22
C ASP A 23 2.66 -2.83 9.68
N PHE A 24 1.37 -2.55 9.49
CA PHE A 24 0.41 -3.48 8.88
C PHE A 24 0.84 -3.90 7.46
N ILE A 25 1.17 -2.92 6.61
CA ILE A 25 1.60 -3.19 5.23
C ILE A 25 2.91 -3.99 5.22
N LEU A 26 3.89 -3.58 6.03
CA LEU A 26 5.19 -4.26 6.08
C LEU A 26 5.08 -5.70 6.59
N ASN A 27 4.25 -5.94 7.61
CA ASN A 27 4.02 -7.28 8.14
C ASN A 27 3.31 -8.16 7.11
N TYR A 28 2.32 -7.62 6.40
CA TYR A 28 1.65 -8.32 5.30
C TYR A 28 2.60 -8.62 4.13
N SER A 29 3.47 -7.68 3.74
CA SER A 29 4.44 -7.93 2.68
C SER A 29 5.50 -8.97 3.07
N LYS A 30 5.85 -9.06 4.35
CA LYS A 30 6.79 -10.07 4.86
C LYS A 30 6.19 -11.47 4.99
N SER A 31 4.87 -11.57 5.18
CA SER A 31 4.21 -12.87 5.22
C SER A 31 4.23 -13.56 3.85
N MET A 32 4.36 -12.79 2.76
CA MET A 32 4.69 -13.30 1.43
C MET A 32 6.20 -13.42 1.24
N SER A 33 6.68 -14.63 0.93
CA SER A 33 8.04 -14.85 0.47
C SER A 33 8.03 -15.55 -0.88
N ALA A 34 8.80 -15.01 -1.84
CA ALA A 34 8.97 -15.61 -3.15
C ALA A 34 10.34 -16.27 -3.22
N VAL A 35 10.38 -17.59 -3.47
CA VAL A 35 11.61 -18.34 -3.66
C VAL A 35 11.69 -18.78 -5.12
N LYS A 36 12.82 -18.50 -5.77
CA LYS A 36 13.09 -18.94 -7.14
C LYS A 36 14.04 -20.13 -7.12
N VAL A 37 13.65 -21.24 -7.73
CA VAL A 37 14.50 -22.43 -7.89
C VAL A 37 14.55 -22.78 -9.38
N GLY A 38 15.68 -22.51 -10.03
CA GLY A 38 15.82 -22.70 -11.49
C GLY A 38 14.87 -21.80 -12.28
N MET A 39 14.04 -22.40 -13.14
CA MET A 39 12.96 -21.72 -13.88
C MET A 39 11.64 -21.60 -13.10
N MET A 40 11.56 -22.18 -11.90
CA MET A 40 10.33 -22.23 -11.12
C MET A 40 10.27 -21.11 -10.07
N HIS A 41 9.08 -20.58 -9.87
CA HIS A 41 8.76 -19.53 -8.91
C HIS A 41 7.75 -20.06 -7.89
N PHE A 42 8.07 -19.94 -6.60
CA PHE A 42 7.22 -20.39 -5.50
C PHE A 42 6.88 -19.19 -4.62
N GLU A 43 5.60 -18.99 -4.31
CA GLU A 43 5.11 -17.98 -3.38
C GLU A 43 4.60 -18.67 -2.11
N PHE A 44 5.16 -18.30 -0.96
CA PHE A 44 4.75 -18.81 0.35
C PHE A 44 4.06 -17.69 1.12
N MET A 45 2.86 -17.96 1.61
CA MET A 45 2.13 -17.08 2.52
C MET A 45 2.15 -17.70 3.92
N ALA A 46 2.84 -17.07 4.87
CA ALA A 46 2.80 -17.45 6.28
C ALA A 46 1.51 -16.86 6.90
N ASN A 47 0.58 -17.73 7.30
CA ASN A 47 -0.66 -17.35 8.00
C ASN A 47 -0.45 -17.34 9.51
#